data_AF-A0A6N7FJG1-F1
#
_entry.id   AF-A0A6N7FJG1-F1
#
_cell.length_a   1.000
_cell.length_b   1.000
_cell.length_c   1.000
_cell.angle_alpha   90.00
_cell.angle_beta   90.00
_cell.angle_gamma   90.00
#
_symmetry.space_group_name_H-M   'P 1'
#
loop_
_entity.id
_entity.type
_entity.pdbx_description
1 polymer ?
#
loop_
_entity_poly.entity_id
_entity_poly.type
_entity_poly.pdbx_seq_one_letter_code
_entity_poly.pdbx_strand_id
1 'polypeptide(L)'
;MRSRQGQRNEQPRVSTVMQGQRGAGAPSHFVTGETPRTEPAGAAISPRDGRDLGSTGMGAVAEVWRYPFKSMGGERIGASEVTSRGLPGDRAWACRDEVRGGIRGAKQLGPLMQLDARYPDGDVTAAPLVSLPGGASFPADAPDAAERVSEALDHLVTIWPLQPATDLDHYRRGRPVHADRYDDARATFGLDPEDPFPDFSTMPADLWRLIKEYECPPGTYFDAYPLSVVSRQSLEALARRSPGSRVDVRRFRANLLVDLPEADGEFPEQAWAGHTVRVGEAEVQVVERIARCVMISRPTGDLPADRDMQKVVVRQLDHSMGVYAYVAKAGRVQEGDEVEVLGPTTP
;
A
#
# COMPACT_ATOMS: atom_id res chain seq x y z
N MET A 1 24.51 30.91 58.05
CA MET A 1 23.51 31.68 58.81
C MET A 1 22.26 31.90 57.94
N ARG A 2 21.12 31.31 58.37
CA ARG A 2 19.70 31.75 58.24
C ARG A 2 19.28 32.52 56.96
N SER A 3 18.53 31.93 56.01
CA SER A 3 17.09 31.56 55.99
C SER A 3 16.16 32.64 55.40
N ARG A 4 15.33 32.28 54.40
CA ARG A 4 13.86 32.51 54.24
C ARG A 4 13.41 32.11 52.82
N GLN A 5 12.58 31.06 52.70
CA GLN A 5 11.13 31.09 52.36
C GLN A 5 10.88 31.63 50.93
N GLY A 6 10.34 30.91 49.95
CA GLY A 6 9.44 29.74 49.94
C GLY A 6 8.00 30.20 49.78
N GLN A 7 7.42 30.09 48.58
CA GLN A 7 5.97 29.99 48.39
C GLN A 7 5.62 29.37 47.02
N ARG A 8 5.07 28.16 47.09
CA ARG A 8 4.26 27.50 46.06
C ARG A 8 2.88 28.17 46.04
N ASN A 9 2.19 28.17 44.91
CA ASN A 9 0.75 28.43 44.91
C ASN A 9 0.01 27.37 44.10
N GLU A 10 -0.99 26.80 44.74
CA GLU A 10 -1.81 25.66 44.34
C GLU A 10 -3.06 26.10 43.57
N GLN A 11 -3.62 25.16 42.81
CA GLN A 11 -4.94 25.22 42.18
C GLN A 11 -6.08 25.26 43.22
N PRO A 12 -7.27 25.78 42.89
CA PRO A 12 -8.48 25.42 43.60
C PRO A 12 -9.30 24.36 42.84
N ARG A 13 -9.66 23.29 43.55
CA ARG A 13 -10.81 22.41 43.28
C ARG A 13 -12.04 22.99 43.97
N VAL A 14 -13.21 22.91 43.34
CA VAL A 14 -14.51 22.89 44.04
C VAL A 14 -15.40 21.82 43.41
N SER A 15 -16.06 21.09 44.30
CA SER A 15 -16.83 19.86 44.09
C SER A 15 -18.34 20.09 44.23
N THR A 16 -19.13 19.13 43.71
CA THR A 16 -20.47 18.65 44.16
C THR A 16 -21.72 19.43 43.65
N VAL A 17 -22.93 18.90 43.36
CA VAL A 17 -23.70 17.68 43.71
C VAL A 17 -24.74 17.34 42.60
N MET A 18 -25.16 16.06 42.56
CA MET A 18 -26.26 15.41 41.81
C MET A 18 -27.67 16.03 41.87
N GLN A 19 -28.47 15.77 40.81
CA GLN A 19 -29.87 15.28 40.73
C GLN A 19 -30.32 15.43 39.26
N GLY A 20 -30.92 14.51 38.50
CA GLY A 20 -31.80 13.39 38.80
C GLY A 20 -33.21 13.69 38.27
N GLN A 21 -33.50 13.46 36.98
CA GLN A 21 -34.89 13.44 36.47
C GLN A 21 -35.06 12.49 35.26
N ARG A 22 -36.13 11.68 35.34
CA ARG A 22 -36.59 10.69 34.36
C ARG A 22 -37.67 11.27 33.46
N GLY A 23 -37.84 10.65 32.30
CA GLY A 23 -39.05 10.66 31.46
C GLY A 23 -38.77 11.24 30.06
N ALA A 24 -39.40 10.84 28.98
CA ALA A 24 -40.29 9.73 28.64
C ALA A 24 -40.43 9.76 27.09
N GLY A 25 -40.75 8.63 26.46
CA GLY A 25 -41.52 8.63 25.20
C GLY A 25 -40.72 8.52 23.89
N ALA A 26 -40.75 7.33 23.28
CA ALA A 26 -40.70 7.16 21.83
C ALA A 26 -41.96 7.77 21.17
N PRO A 27 -41.96 7.97 19.84
CA PRO A 27 -42.56 6.92 19.04
C PRO A 27 -41.77 6.55 17.77
N SER A 28 -41.86 5.26 17.48
CA SER A 28 -41.55 4.57 16.25
C SER A 28 -42.45 5.02 15.09
N HIS A 29 -41.85 5.34 13.95
CA HIS A 29 -42.53 5.26 12.66
C HIS A 29 -41.64 4.48 11.67
N PHE A 30 -42.01 3.21 11.47
CA PHE A 30 -41.66 2.44 10.29
C PHE A 30 -42.46 3.00 9.12
N VAL A 31 -41.77 3.41 8.05
CA VAL A 31 -42.38 3.60 6.74
C VAL A 31 -41.67 2.66 5.77
N THR A 32 -42.40 1.64 5.35
CA THR A 32 -42.09 0.77 4.22
C THR A 32 -42.29 1.57 2.94
N GLY A 33 -41.21 1.81 2.20
CA GLY A 33 -41.25 2.38 0.85
C GLY A 33 -40.32 1.58 -0.05
N GLU A 34 -40.90 0.77 -0.94
CA GLU A 34 -40.19 0.07 -2.00
C GLU A 34 -39.53 1.08 -2.94
N THR A 35 -38.20 1.02 -3.07
CA THR A 35 -37.46 1.75 -4.10
C THR A 35 -37.28 0.87 -5.36
N PRO A 36 -37.46 1.42 -6.58
CA PRO A 36 -37.38 0.65 -7.81
C PRO A 36 -35.95 0.20 -8.09
N ARG A 37 -35.78 -1.05 -8.53
CA ARG A 37 -34.50 -1.58 -9.04
C ARG A 37 -34.17 -0.90 -10.37
N THR A 38 -33.18 -0.03 -10.37
CA THR A 38 -32.39 0.30 -11.56
C THR A 38 -31.17 -0.61 -11.58
N GLU A 39 -31.08 -1.50 -12.58
CA GLU A 39 -29.88 -2.31 -12.80
C GLU A 39 -28.70 -1.43 -13.21
N PRO A 40 -27.52 -1.54 -12.57
CA PRO A 40 -26.31 -0.92 -13.08
C PRO A 40 -25.75 -1.74 -14.25
N ALA A 41 -25.55 -1.07 -15.38
CA ALA A 41 -24.76 -1.58 -16.49
C ALA A 41 -23.28 -1.71 -16.07
N GLY A 42 -22.75 -2.92 -16.13
CA GLY A 42 -21.36 -3.25 -15.82
C GLY A 42 -21.29 -4.51 -14.98
N ALA A 43 -21.24 -5.67 -15.63
CA ALA A 43 -21.10 -6.95 -14.96
C ALA A 43 -19.81 -6.95 -14.12
N ALA A 44 -19.98 -6.99 -12.79
CA ALA A 44 -18.93 -7.39 -11.89
C ALA A 44 -18.48 -8.80 -12.30
N ILE A 45 -17.21 -8.96 -12.66
CA ILE A 45 -16.62 -10.28 -12.88
C ILE A 45 -16.55 -10.95 -11.51
N SER A 46 -17.51 -11.82 -11.24
CA SER A 46 -17.61 -12.59 -10.01
C SER A 46 -16.44 -13.58 -9.93
N PRO A 47 -15.81 -13.80 -8.76
CA PRO A 47 -14.62 -14.65 -8.60
C PRO A 47 -14.93 -16.16 -8.65
N ARG A 48 -15.91 -16.60 -9.47
CA ARG A 48 -16.41 -17.98 -9.47
C ARG A 48 -16.41 -18.71 -10.81
N ASP A 49 -15.93 -18.09 -11.88
CA ASP A 49 -15.75 -18.82 -13.13
C ASP A 49 -14.42 -19.58 -13.09
N GLY A 50 -14.46 -20.81 -12.57
CA GLY A 50 -13.40 -21.81 -12.69
C GLY A 50 -13.23 -22.28 -14.13
N ARG A 51 -12.93 -21.35 -15.04
CA ARG A 51 -12.45 -21.69 -16.39
C ARG A 51 -11.06 -22.30 -16.25
N ASP A 52 -10.86 -23.37 -16.99
CA ASP A 52 -9.57 -24.02 -17.17
C ASP A 52 -8.57 -22.98 -17.70
N LEU A 53 -7.70 -22.47 -16.82
CA LEU A 53 -6.61 -21.54 -17.16
C LEU A 53 -5.43 -22.25 -17.85
N GLY A 54 -5.56 -23.56 -18.13
CA GLY A 54 -4.50 -24.44 -18.61
C GLY A 54 -3.88 -24.11 -19.96
N SER A 55 -4.34 -23.07 -20.67
CA SER A 55 -3.68 -22.57 -21.88
C SER A 55 -3.60 -21.03 -21.99
N THR A 56 -3.97 -20.29 -20.94
CA THR A 56 -4.14 -18.82 -20.96
C THR A 56 -3.20 -18.06 -20.00
N GLY A 57 -2.25 -18.76 -19.37
CA GLY A 57 -1.38 -18.21 -18.33
C GLY A 57 0.08 -17.98 -18.72
N MET A 58 0.46 -18.18 -19.99
CA MET A 58 1.85 -18.04 -20.45
C MET A 58 2.20 -16.58 -20.75
N GLY A 59 3.37 -16.17 -20.28
CA GLY A 59 3.96 -14.88 -20.64
C GLY A 59 5.38 -14.77 -20.11
N ALA A 60 5.85 -13.54 -19.92
CA ALA A 60 7.21 -13.29 -19.46
C ALA A 60 7.31 -12.13 -18.46
N VAL A 61 8.33 -12.16 -17.62
CA VAL A 61 8.71 -11.03 -16.79
C VAL A 61 9.25 -9.92 -17.69
N ALA A 62 8.55 -8.81 -17.77
CA ALA A 62 8.99 -7.64 -18.52
C ALA A 62 10.00 -6.80 -17.73
N GLU A 63 9.75 -6.60 -16.44
CA GLU A 63 10.59 -5.78 -15.56
C GLU A 63 10.58 -6.31 -14.13
N VAL A 64 11.73 -6.23 -13.45
CA VAL A 64 11.84 -6.49 -12.01
C VAL A 64 12.17 -5.19 -11.29
N TRP A 65 11.40 -4.87 -10.26
CA TRP A 65 11.52 -3.64 -9.49
C TRP A 65 11.71 -3.91 -8.00
N ARG A 66 12.65 -3.18 -7.40
CA ARG A 66 12.90 -3.15 -5.96
C ARG A 66 12.67 -1.75 -5.44
N TYR A 67 12.03 -1.65 -4.28
CA TYR A 67 11.73 -0.40 -3.59
C TYR A 67 12.35 -0.43 -2.20
N PRO A 68 13.61 -0.02 -2.04
CA PRO A 68 14.32 -0.12 -0.76
C PRO A 68 13.62 0.55 0.44
N PHE A 69 12.84 1.59 0.15
CA PHE A 69 12.20 2.43 1.14
C PHE A 69 10.66 2.41 0.98
N LYS A 70 9.94 2.37 2.10
CA LYS A 70 8.47 2.44 2.12
C LYS A 70 8.00 3.76 1.51
N SER A 71 7.37 3.66 0.34
CA SER A 71 6.74 4.75 -0.42
C SER A 71 7.64 5.67 -1.25
N MET A 72 8.98 5.57 -1.17
CA MET A 72 9.87 6.27 -2.12
C MET A 72 10.00 5.50 -3.43
N GLY A 73 10.28 6.20 -4.52
CA GLY A 73 10.63 5.58 -5.80
C GLY A 73 11.77 4.56 -5.66
N GLY A 74 11.82 3.64 -6.61
CA GLY A 74 12.67 2.44 -6.54
C GLY A 74 13.58 2.29 -7.74
N GLU A 75 14.18 1.12 -7.85
CA GLU A 75 15.12 0.76 -8.90
C GLU A 75 14.58 -0.41 -9.72
N ARG A 76 14.71 -0.29 -11.05
CA ARG A 76 14.57 -1.44 -11.96
C ARG A 76 15.87 -2.22 -11.94
N ILE A 77 15.78 -3.51 -11.65
CA ILE A 77 16.91 -4.43 -11.57
C ILE A 77 16.73 -5.52 -12.62
N GLY A 78 17.82 -6.02 -13.20
CA GLY A 78 17.73 -7.06 -14.23
C GLY A 78 17.34 -8.44 -13.68
N ALA A 79 17.62 -8.69 -12.40
CA ALA A 79 17.35 -9.95 -11.72
C ALA A 79 17.35 -9.80 -10.20
N SER A 80 16.69 -10.73 -9.50
CA SER A 80 16.78 -10.89 -8.05
C SER A 80 16.49 -12.33 -7.65
N GLU A 81 17.14 -12.78 -6.57
CA GLU A 81 16.59 -13.87 -5.78
C GLU A 81 15.25 -13.44 -5.20
N VAL A 82 14.26 -14.34 -5.24
CA VAL A 82 12.98 -14.19 -4.57
C VAL A 82 12.97 -15.15 -3.38
N THR A 83 12.84 -14.60 -2.17
CA THR A 83 12.83 -15.37 -0.92
C THR A 83 11.43 -15.50 -0.36
N SER A 84 11.22 -16.29 0.69
CA SER A 84 9.93 -16.34 1.41
C SER A 84 9.45 -14.97 1.92
N ARG A 85 10.35 -13.98 2.04
CA ARG A 85 10.05 -12.60 2.43
C ARG A 85 9.92 -11.63 1.24
N GLY A 86 9.90 -12.13 0.01
CA GLY A 86 9.94 -11.32 -1.22
C GLY A 86 11.37 -11.05 -1.69
N LEU A 87 11.56 -9.93 -2.39
CA LEU A 87 12.88 -9.52 -2.90
C LEU A 87 13.75 -9.00 -1.74
N PRO A 88 15.01 -9.46 -1.61
CA PRO A 88 15.96 -8.89 -0.66
C PRO A 88 16.08 -7.38 -0.80
N GLY A 89 16.09 -6.67 0.33
CA GLY A 89 16.17 -5.21 0.38
C GLY A 89 14.86 -4.49 0.03
N ASP A 90 13.81 -5.16 -0.45
CA ASP A 90 12.54 -4.50 -0.74
C ASP A 90 11.83 -4.07 0.55
N ARG A 91 11.45 -2.78 0.61
CA ARG A 91 10.81 -2.11 1.74
C ARG A 91 11.50 -2.40 3.07
N ALA A 92 12.83 -2.38 3.07
CA ALA A 92 13.66 -2.59 4.26
C ALA A 92 13.83 -1.31 5.10
N TRP A 93 13.39 -0.15 4.60
CA TRP A 93 13.49 1.13 5.28
C TRP A 93 12.15 1.87 5.30
N ALA A 94 11.90 2.70 6.32
CA ALA A 94 10.69 3.50 6.41
C ALA A 94 10.90 4.81 7.20
N CYS A 95 9.98 5.75 7.00
CA CYS A 95 9.88 6.95 7.83
C CYS A 95 8.90 6.71 8.98
N ARG A 96 9.27 7.21 10.16
CA ARG A 96 8.37 7.38 11.31
C ARG A 96 8.01 8.86 11.43
N ASP A 97 6.72 9.14 11.58
CA ASP A 97 6.22 10.51 11.79
C ASP A 97 6.38 10.88 13.27
N GLU A 98 7.23 11.87 13.57
CA GLU A 98 7.48 12.28 14.96
C GLU A 98 6.41 13.23 15.51
N VAL A 99 5.52 13.75 14.65
CA VAL A 99 4.42 14.65 15.04
C VAL A 99 3.18 13.86 15.44
N ARG A 100 2.84 12.81 14.68
CA ARG A 100 1.66 11.96 14.92
C ARG A 100 2.00 10.59 15.49
N GLY A 101 3.27 10.20 15.48
CA GLY A 101 3.72 8.86 15.83
C GLY A 101 3.48 7.85 14.70
N GLY A 102 4.14 6.70 14.83
CA GLY A 102 3.98 5.55 13.94
C GLY A 102 4.71 5.69 12.61
N ILE A 103 4.89 4.56 11.93
CA ILE A 103 5.43 4.51 10.58
C ILE A 103 4.43 5.13 9.59
N ARG A 104 4.91 5.99 8.71
CA ARG A 104 4.08 6.64 7.68
C ARG A 104 4.62 6.40 6.29
N GLY A 105 3.69 6.19 5.37
CA GLY A 105 3.96 6.13 3.94
C GLY A 105 3.33 7.31 3.21
N ALA A 106 3.36 7.23 1.88
CA ALA A 106 2.84 8.31 1.07
C ALA A 106 1.32 8.45 1.14
N LYS A 107 0.58 7.54 1.77
CA LYS A 107 -0.85 7.76 2.09
C LYS A 107 -1.03 9.07 2.87
N GLN A 108 -0.14 9.35 3.83
CA GLN A 108 -0.15 10.58 4.64
C GLN A 108 0.95 11.56 4.20
N LEU A 109 2.17 11.07 3.95
CA LEU A 109 3.33 11.89 3.59
C LEU A 109 3.60 11.80 2.08
N GLY A 110 2.69 12.38 1.30
CA GLY A 110 2.70 12.28 -0.16
C GLY A 110 4.03 12.56 -0.86
N PRO A 111 4.79 13.61 -0.45
CA PRO A 111 6.07 13.95 -1.08
C PRO A 111 7.11 12.83 -1.03
N LEU A 112 6.96 11.81 -0.17
CA LEU A 112 7.83 10.62 -0.18
C LEU A 112 7.94 9.98 -1.58
N MET A 113 6.88 10.00 -2.39
CA MET A 113 6.90 9.42 -3.75
C MET A 113 7.74 10.21 -4.75
N GLN A 114 8.20 11.41 -4.38
CA GLN A 114 9.12 12.22 -5.20
C GLN A 114 10.59 12.05 -4.79
N LEU A 115 10.85 11.30 -3.72
CA LEU A 115 12.17 10.85 -3.34
C LEU A 115 12.39 9.46 -3.96
N ASP A 116 13.63 9.11 -4.25
CA ASP A 116 14.03 7.79 -4.74
C ASP A 116 14.98 7.09 -3.76
N ALA A 117 14.94 5.77 -3.72
CA ALA A 117 15.90 4.96 -2.98
C ALA A 117 16.44 3.82 -3.85
N ARG A 118 17.76 3.60 -3.80
CA ARG A 118 18.44 2.51 -4.50
C ARG A 118 19.61 1.97 -3.68
N TYR A 119 19.93 0.70 -3.82
CA TYR A 119 21.15 0.17 -3.19
C TYR A 119 22.40 0.51 -4.00
N PRO A 120 23.50 0.98 -3.37
CA PRO A 120 24.76 1.22 -4.06
C PRO A 120 25.27 -0.12 -4.64
N ASP A 121 25.54 -0.14 -5.94
CA ASP A 121 25.98 -1.33 -6.68
C ASP A 121 25.09 -2.58 -6.49
N GLY A 122 23.82 -2.39 -6.10
CA GLY A 122 22.88 -3.47 -5.80
C GLY A 122 23.13 -4.21 -4.48
N ASP A 123 24.07 -3.74 -3.64
CA ASP A 123 24.39 -4.34 -2.34
C ASP A 123 23.29 -4.05 -1.31
N VAL A 124 22.42 -5.03 -1.10
CA VAL A 124 21.31 -4.97 -0.14
C VAL A 124 21.76 -5.05 1.33
N THR A 125 23.05 -5.28 1.59
CA THR A 125 23.60 -5.28 2.96
C THR A 125 24.00 -3.88 3.42
N ALA A 126 24.23 -2.96 2.49
CA ALA A 126 24.45 -1.55 2.75
C ALA A 126 23.14 -0.80 3.04
N ALA A 127 23.22 0.42 3.58
CA ALA A 127 22.08 1.33 3.57
C ALA A 127 21.81 1.82 2.13
N PRO A 128 20.54 1.91 1.70
CA PRO A 128 20.22 2.46 0.39
C PRO A 128 20.55 3.95 0.33
N LEU A 129 20.90 4.42 -0.85
CA LEU A 129 21.04 5.84 -1.15
C LEU A 129 19.66 6.45 -1.37
N VAL A 130 19.27 7.39 -0.51
CA VAL A 130 18.11 8.26 -0.73
C VAL A 130 18.51 9.38 -1.68
N SER A 131 17.66 9.70 -2.64
CA SER A 131 17.84 10.81 -3.58
C SER A 131 16.68 11.78 -3.45
N LEU A 132 17.00 13.06 -3.26
CA LEU A 132 16.01 14.13 -3.13
C LEU A 132 15.69 14.76 -4.49
N PRO A 133 14.53 15.42 -4.63
CA PRO A 133 14.28 16.34 -5.72
C PRO A 133 15.41 17.38 -5.80
N GLY A 134 16.09 17.47 -6.95
CA GLY A 134 17.28 18.32 -7.13
C GLY A 134 18.62 17.59 -7.15
N GLY A 135 18.62 16.26 -6.95
CA GLY A 135 19.77 15.39 -7.28
C GLY A 135 20.75 15.13 -6.15
N ALA A 136 20.57 15.74 -4.97
CA ALA A 136 21.34 15.37 -3.79
C ALA A 136 21.03 13.91 -3.39
N SER A 137 22.07 13.13 -3.07
CA SER A 137 21.93 11.75 -2.65
C SER A 137 22.84 11.41 -1.48
N PHE A 138 22.34 10.60 -0.54
CA PHE A 138 23.04 10.23 0.70
C PHE A 138 22.57 8.87 1.22
N PRO A 139 23.41 8.12 1.97
CA PRO A 139 22.99 6.89 2.64
C PRO A 139 21.85 7.13 3.63
N ALA A 140 20.88 6.20 3.69
CA ALA A 140 19.73 6.31 4.60
C ALA A 140 20.11 6.26 6.10
N ASP A 141 21.31 5.76 6.42
CA ASP A 141 21.88 5.71 7.77
C ASP A 141 22.84 6.87 8.07
N ALA A 142 22.98 7.84 7.16
CA ALA A 142 23.79 9.03 7.43
C ALA A 142 23.25 9.77 8.67
N PRO A 143 24.12 10.35 9.52
CA PRO A 143 23.69 11.01 10.77
C PRO A 143 22.66 12.14 10.57
N ASP A 144 22.67 12.78 9.40
CA ASP A 144 21.79 13.87 9.01
C ASP A 144 20.69 13.45 8.01
N ALA A 145 20.54 12.14 7.72
CA ALA A 145 19.56 11.64 6.75
C ALA A 145 18.13 12.02 7.14
N ALA A 146 17.78 11.89 8.42
CA ALA A 146 16.45 12.23 8.94
C ALA A 146 16.14 13.73 8.83
N GLU A 147 17.14 14.60 9.06
CA GLU A 147 17.00 16.05 8.90
C GLU A 147 16.74 16.41 7.44
N ARG A 148 17.57 15.91 6.52
CA ARG A 148 17.43 16.14 5.08
C ARG A 148 16.10 15.65 4.51
N VAL A 149 15.63 14.47 4.95
CA VAL A 149 14.32 13.96 4.55
C VAL A 149 13.21 14.79 5.18
N SER A 150 13.33 15.21 6.44
CA SER A 150 12.32 16.06 7.09
C SER A 150 12.16 17.40 6.36
N GLU A 151 13.28 18.03 5.97
CA GLU A 151 13.28 19.26 5.16
C GLU A 151 12.62 19.05 3.80
N ALA A 152 12.97 17.97 3.09
CA ALA A 152 12.40 17.66 1.79
C ALA A 152 10.89 17.38 1.84
N LEU A 153 10.39 16.85 2.97
CA LEU A 153 8.98 16.57 3.19
C LEU A 153 8.21 17.74 3.80
N ASP A 154 8.89 18.79 4.27
CA ASP A 154 8.35 19.82 5.17
C ASP A 154 7.58 19.19 6.36
N HIS A 155 8.12 18.11 6.91
CA HIS A 155 7.47 17.34 7.99
C HIS A 155 8.50 16.56 8.80
N LEU A 156 8.46 16.70 10.13
CA LEU A 156 9.43 16.06 11.02
C LEU A 156 9.27 14.53 11.03
N VAL A 157 10.30 13.83 10.55
CA VAL A 157 10.36 12.37 10.50
C VAL A 157 11.69 11.85 11.02
N THR A 158 11.70 10.59 11.45
CA THR A 158 12.92 9.79 11.62
C THR A 158 12.95 8.65 10.61
N ILE A 159 14.14 8.18 10.27
CA ILE A 159 14.35 7.09 9.30
C ILE A 159 14.78 5.83 10.05
N TRP A 160 14.20 4.70 9.70
CA TRP A 160 14.46 3.43 10.37
C TRP A 160 14.73 2.32 9.37
N PRO A 161 15.78 1.49 9.59
CA PRO A 161 15.86 0.19 8.97
C PRO A 161 14.79 -0.73 9.59
N LEU A 162 14.50 -1.84 8.91
CA LEU A 162 13.53 -2.81 9.36
C LEU A 162 13.85 -3.31 10.78
N GLN A 163 12.85 -3.23 11.66
CA GLN A 163 12.97 -3.67 13.04
C GLN A 163 12.48 -5.11 13.22
N PRO A 164 12.94 -5.84 14.24
CA PRO A 164 12.43 -7.18 14.54
C PRO A 164 10.90 -7.20 14.71
N ALA A 165 10.24 -8.29 14.29
CA ALA A 165 8.78 -8.43 14.42
C ALA A 165 8.27 -8.35 15.88
N THR A 166 9.15 -8.58 16.85
CA THR A 166 8.86 -8.48 18.27
C THR A 166 8.79 -7.05 18.79
N ASP A 167 9.30 -6.06 18.05
CA ASP A 167 9.23 -4.65 18.42
C ASP A 167 7.86 -4.05 18.03
N LEU A 168 6.82 -4.51 18.71
CA LEU A 168 5.43 -4.16 18.37
C LEU A 168 5.16 -2.66 18.47
N ASP A 169 5.83 -1.96 19.39
CA ASP A 169 5.64 -0.52 19.58
C ASP A 169 6.15 0.30 18.40
N HIS A 170 7.20 -0.16 17.71
CA HIS A 170 7.66 0.45 16.45
C HIS A 170 6.58 0.43 15.36
N TYR A 171 5.82 -0.66 15.27
CA TYR A 171 4.81 -0.87 14.24
C TYR A 171 3.43 -0.31 14.61
N ARG A 172 3.21 0.09 15.87
CA ARG A 172 1.93 0.62 16.36
C ARG A 172 1.43 1.77 15.50
N ARG A 173 0.12 1.79 15.28
CA ARG A 173 -0.52 2.91 14.59
C ARG A 173 -0.33 4.23 15.34
N GLY A 174 0.05 5.25 14.58
CA GLY A 174 0.08 6.61 15.07
C GLY A 174 -1.32 7.25 15.11
N ARG A 175 -1.38 8.49 15.60
CA ARG A 175 -2.61 9.29 15.60
C ARG A 175 -3.11 9.48 14.15
N PRO A 176 -4.43 9.34 13.88
CA PRO A 176 -4.99 9.55 12.55
C PRO A 176 -4.79 11.00 12.08
N VAL A 177 -4.91 11.22 10.77
CA VAL A 177 -4.81 12.55 10.17
C VAL A 177 -6.11 13.31 10.40
N HIS A 178 -7.24 12.64 10.23
CA HIS A 178 -8.57 13.18 10.51
C HIS A 178 -9.11 12.68 11.85
N ALA A 179 -9.86 13.52 12.55
CA ALA A 179 -10.48 13.14 13.82
C ALA A 179 -11.59 12.10 13.61
N ASP A 180 -12.36 12.27 12.53
CA ASP A 180 -13.35 11.30 12.12
C ASP A 180 -12.68 10.15 11.34
N ARG A 181 -12.99 8.90 11.75
CA ARG A 181 -12.38 7.70 11.15
C ARG A 181 -12.88 7.42 9.74
N TYR A 182 -14.10 7.81 9.44
CA TYR A 182 -14.68 7.64 8.12
C TYR A 182 -13.97 8.58 7.13
N ASP A 183 -13.78 9.84 7.51
CA ASP A 183 -13.02 10.81 6.71
C ASP A 183 -11.56 10.39 6.51
N ASP A 184 -10.90 9.88 7.57
CA ASP A 184 -9.52 9.36 7.48
C ASP A 184 -9.40 8.18 6.50
N ALA A 185 -10.38 7.27 6.53
CA ALA A 185 -10.45 6.15 5.62
C ALA A 185 -10.69 6.60 4.18
N ARG A 186 -11.63 7.54 3.93
CA ARG A 186 -11.86 8.10 2.60
C ARG A 186 -10.62 8.79 2.05
N ALA A 187 -9.93 9.59 2.86
CA ALA A 187 -8.70 10.27 2.47
C ALA A 187 -7.60 9.26 2.09
N THR A 188 -7.46 8.18 2.87
CA THR A 188 -6.49 7.10 2.58
C THR A 188 -6.70 6.49 1.20
N PHE A 189 -7.96 6.26 0.81
CA PHE A 189 -8.30 5.70 -0.50
C PHE A 189 -8.56 6.77 -1.57
N GLY A 190 -8.45 8.06 -1.22
CA GLY A 190 -8.72 9.22 -2.08
C GLY A 190 -10.13 9.22 -2.69
N LEU A 191 -11.12 8.86 -1.88
CA LEU A 191 -12.52 8.73 -2.30
C LEU A 191 -13.25 10.07 -2.23
N ASP A 192 -13.87 10.49 -3.33
CA ASP A 192 -14.86 11.58 -3.34
C ASP A 192 -16.12 11.09 -2.59
N PRO A 193 -16.99 11.93 -1.99
CA PRO A 193 -18.05 11.51 -1.06
C PRO A 193 -18.95 10.33 -1.49
N GLU A 194 -19.25 10.22 -2.79
CA GLU A 194 -20.12 9.17 -3.34
C GLU A 194 -19.37 7.89 -3.76
N ASP A 195 -18.04 7.91 -3.75
CA ASP A 195 -17.26 6.74 -4.16
C ASP A 195 -17.45 5.59 -3.14
N PRO A 196 -17.62 4.35 -3.60
CA PRO A 196 -17.69 3.19 -2.71
C PRO A 196 -16.33 2.95 -2.04
N PHE A 197 -16.32 2.28 -0.89
CA PHE A 197 -15.06 1.75 -0.34
C PHE A 197 -14.63 0.49 -1.08
N PRO A 198 -13.32 0.21 -1.16
CA PRO A 198 -12.84 -1.09 -1.62
C PRO A 198 -13.38 -2.22 -0.75
N ASP A 199 -13.69 -3.35 -1.39
CA ASP A 199 -14.07 -4.57 -0.68
C ASP A 199 -12.82 -5.27 -0.14
N PHE A 200 -12.81 -5.54 1.17
CA PHE A 200 -11.76 -6.30 1.86
C PHE A 200 -12.27 -7.64 2.39
N SER A 201 -13.43 -8.11 1.91
CA SER A 201 -14.03 -9.37 2.35
C SER A 201 -13.16 -10.60 2.05
N THR A 202 -12.27 -10.51 1.05
CA THR A 202 -11.30 -11.55 0.67
C THR A 202 -10.05 -11.56 1.53
N MET A 203 -9.81 -10.49 2.29
CA MET A 203 -8.59 -10.38 3.10
C MET A 203 -8.63 -11.37 4.27
N PRO A 204 -7.54 -12.11 4.53
CA PRO A 204 -7.46 -13.00 5.68
C PRO A 204 -7.71 -12.27 7.01
N ALA A 205 -8.52 -12.86 7.89
CA ALA A 205 -8.93 -12.24 9.15
C ALA A 205 -7.75 -11.84 10.05
N ASP A 206 -6.68 -12.65 10.07
CA ASP A 206 -5.47 -12.36 10.85
C ASP A 206 -4.71 -11.16 10.29
N LEU A 207 -4.61 -11.05 8.96
CA LEU A 207 -4.00 -9.88 8.33
C LEU A 207 -4.83 -8.62 8.60
N TRP A 208 -6.16 -8.73 8.49
CA TRP A 208 -7.09 -7.64 8.83
C TRP A 208 -6.92 -7.14 10.27
N ARG A 209 -6.73 -8.06 11.22
CA ARG A 209 -6.43 -7.72 12.61
C ARG A 209 -5.09 -6.96 12.73
N LEU A 210 -4.04 -7.43 12.04
CA LEU A 210 -2.73 -6.79 12.08
C LEU A 210 -2.77 -5.36 11.53
N ILE A 211 -3.36 -5.13 10.35
CA ILE A 211 -3.35 -3.79 9.72
C ILE A 211 -4.28 -2.77 10.41
N LYS A 212 -5.20 -3.25 11.25
CA LYS A 212 -6.01 -2.41 12.16
C LYS A 212 -5.23 -1.94 13.39
N GLU A 213 -4.28 -2.74 13.84
CA GLU A 213 -3.51 -2.51 15.06
C GLU A 213 -2.16 -1.83 14.78
N TYR A 214 -1.56 -2.14 13.63
CA TYR A 214 -0.23 -1.73 13.19
C TYR A 214 -0.28 -1.00 11.84
N GLU A 215 0.70 -0.14 11.56
CA GLU A 215 0.83 0.58 10.27
C GLU A 215 1.17 -0.37 9.11
N CYS A 216 1.78 -1.50 9.46
CA CYS A 216 2.10 -2.64 8.61
C CYS A 216 2.25 -3.88 9.50
N PRO A 217 2.15 -5.11 8.95
CA PRO A 217 2.42 -6.31 9.71
C PRO A 217 3.81 -6.26 10.37
N PRO A 218 3.95 -6.55 11.68
CA PRO A 218 5.24 -6.52 12.36
C PRO A 218 6.29 -7.38 11.67
N GLY A 219 7.52 -6.85 11.55
CA GLY A 219 8.62 -7.52 10.86
C GLY A 219 8.67 -7.24 9.36
N THR A 220 7.84 -6.33 8.86
CA THR A 220 7.93 -5.80 7.49
C THR A 220 7.39 -4.37 7.39
N TYR A 221 7.79 -3.63 6.34
CA TYR A 221 7.16 -2.38 5.91
C TYR A 221 6.27 -2.53 4.66
N PHE A 222 5.98 -3.76 4.22
CA PHE A 222 4.90 -4.04 3.26
C PHE A 222 3.55 -3.56 3.81
N ASP A 223 2.65 -3.17 2.92
CA ASP A 223 1.28 -2.83 3.35
C ASP A 223 0.48 -4.08 3.76
N ALA A 224 0.77 -5.21 3.10
CA ALA A 224 0.06 -6.47 3.32
C ALA A 224 0.95 -7.68 2.96
N TYR A 225 1.37 -7.77 1.69
CA TYR A 225 2.07 -8.93 1.14
C TYR A 225 3.44 -8.57 0.56
N PRO A 226 4.39 -9.53 0.50
CA PRO A 226 5.78 -9.28 0.13
C PRO A 226 6.02 -9.10 -1.37
N LEU A 227 5.12 -9.58 -2.24
CA LEU A 227 5.22 -9.42 -3.67
C LEU A 227 3.94 -8.84 -4.26
N SER A 228 4.13 -8.03 -5.29
CA SER A 228 3.05 -7.49 -6.11
C SER A 228 3.39 -7.62 -7.59
N VAL A 229 2.39 -8.01 -8.37
CA VAL A 229 2.49 -8.19 -9.82
C VAL A 229 1.48 -7.28 -10.50
N VAL A 230 1.86 -6.70 -11.64
CA VAL A 230 0.95 -6.01 -12.56
C VAL A 230 1.30 -6.42 -13.98
N SER A 231 0.31 -6.50 -14.88
CA SER A 231 0.58 -6.79 -16.28
C SER A 231 0.72 -5.52 -17.12
N ARG A 232 1.47 -5.61 -18.23
CA ARG A 232 1.50 -4.58 -19.28
C ARG A 232 0.08 -4.30 -19.80
N GLN A 233 -0.71 -5.36 -19.99
CA GLN A 233 -2.10 -5.30 -20.46
C GLN A 233 -2.97 -4.43 -19.53
N SER A 234 -2.84 -4.60 -18.21
CA SER A 234 -3.52 -3.77 -17.22
C SER A 234 -3.15 -2.29 -17.32
N LEU A 235 -1.86 -1.98 -17.48
CA LEU A 235 -1.40 -0.59 -17.63
C LEU A 235 -1.94 0.05 -18.92
N GLU A 236 -1.92 -0.68 -20.03
CA GLU A 236 -2.45 -0.22 -21.31
C GLU A 236 -3.98 -0.05 -21.27
N ALA A 237 -4.69 -0.97 -20.62
CA ALA A 237 -6.14 -0.88 -20.43
C ALA A 237 -6.54 0.34 -19.58
N LEU A 238 -5.76 0.64 -18.54
CA LEU A 238 -5.95 1.85 -17.75
C LEU A 238 -5.66 3.11 -18.57
N ALA A 239 -4.59 3.11 -19.38
CA ALA A 239 -4.26 4.25 -20.25
C ALA A 239 -5.39 4.52 -21.26
N ARG A 240 -5.97 3.47 -21.87
CA ARG A 240 -7.13 3.62 -22.77
C ARG A 240 -8.36 4.20 -22.07
N ARG A 241 -8.59 3.83 -20.81
CA ARG A 241 -9.72 4.33 -19.99
C ARG A 241 -9.48 5.72 -19.40
N SER A 242 -8.24 6.19 -19.42
CA SER A 242 -7.85 7.51 -18.90
C SER A 242 -6.98 8.26 -19.91
N PRO A 243 -7.52 8.69 -21.09
CA PRO A 243 -6.70 9.25 -22.18
C PRO A 243 -5.90 10.51 -21.84
N GLY A 244 -6.26 11.23 -20.78
CA GLY A 244 -5.52 12.41 -20.29
C GLY A 244 -4.45 12.10 -19.23
N SER A 245 -4.39 10.86 -18.75
CA SER A 245 -3.54 10.45 -17.64
C SER A 245 -2.19 9.93 -18.12
N ARG A 246 -1.17 10.10 -17.28
CA ARG A 246 0.17 9.52 -17.49
C ARG A 246 0.29 8.23 -16.67
N VAL A 247 -0.18 7.13 -17.25
CA VAL A 247 -0.08 5.79 -16.66
C VAL A 247 1.36 5.30 -16.78
N ASP A 248 1.96 4.95 -15.64
CA ASP A 248 3.36 4.53 -15.54
C ASP A 248 3.46 3.50 -14.40
N VAL A 249 4.26 2.45 -14.62
CA VAL A 249 4.46 1.35 -13.65
C VAL A 249 4.92 1.85 -12.28
N ARG A 250 5.71 2.94 -12.25
CA ARG A 250 6.27 3.55 -11.03
C ARG A 250 5.19 3.98 -10.03
N ARG A 251 3.99 4.34 -10.51
CA ARG A 251 2.85 4.71 -9.65
C ARG A 251 2.29 3.53 -8.85
N PHE A 252 2.37 2.32 -9.40
CA PHE A 252 1.78 1.11 -8.81
C PHE A 252 2.72 0.37 -7.88
N ARG A 253 4.02 0.67 -7.97
CA ARG A 253 5.07 0.12 -7.10
C ARG A 253 5.06 -1.41 -7.06
N ALA A 254 4.75 -2.01 -8.21
CA ALA A 254 4.75 -3.46 -8.40
C ALA A 254 6.20 -3.96 -8.44
N ASN A 255 6.45 -5.15 -7.88
CA ASN A 255 7.77 -5.77 -7.93
C ASN A 255 8.03 -6.44 -9.27
N LEU A 256 6.98 -6.96 -9.90
CA LEU A 256 7.05 -7.62 -11.20
C LEU A 256 6.07 -6.94 -12.15
N LEU A 257 6.59 -6.44 -13.27
CA LEU A 257 5.79 -6.16 -14.46
C LEU A 257 5.87 -7.40 -15.35
N VAL A 258 4.73 -7.96 -15.71
CA VAL A 258 4.65 -9.14 -16.61
C VAL A 258 4.01 -8.75 -17.93
N ASP A 259 4.40 -9.43 -19.00
CA ASP A 259 3.77 -9.32 -20.31
C ASP A 259 3.02 -10.60 -20.64
N LEU A 260 1.72 -10.47 -20.88
CA LEU A 260 0.78 -11.58 -21.05
C LEU A 260 0.01 -11.41 -22.37
N PRO A 261 0.69 -11.46 -23.54
CA PRO A 261 0.07 -11.14 -24.83
C PRO A 261 -1.01 -12.13 -25.27
N GLU A 262 -0.95 -13.37 -24.76
CA GLU A 262 -1.90 -14.45 -25.09
C GLU A 262 -3.03 -14.59 -24.05
N ALA A 263 -3.00 -13.79 -22.98
CA ALA A 263 -4.01 -13.89 -21.93
C ALA A 263 -5.31 -13.18 -22.31
N ASP A 264 -6.43 -13.77 -21.91
CA ASP A 264 -7.75 -13.19 -22.13
C ASP A 264 -8.05 -12.02 -21.18
N GLY A 265 -8.74 -11.01 -21.71
CA GLY A 265 -9.24 -9.87 -20.93
C GLY A 265 -8.23 -8.73 -20.77
N GLU A 266 -8.69 -7.63 -20.18
CA GLU A 266 -7.90 -6.40 -20.07
C GLU A 266 -7.03 -6.34 -18.80
N PHE A 267 -7.33 -7.18 -17.82
CA PHE A 267 -6.63 -7.24 -16.53
C PHE A 267 -6.26 -8.69 -16.17
N PRO A 268 -5.49 -9.39 -17.03
CA PRO A 268 -5.33 -10.84 -16.98
C PRO A 268 -4.74 -11.35 -15.66
N GLU A 269 -3.81 -10.62 -15.06
CA GLU A 269 -3.18 -11.04 -13.80
C GLU A 269 -4.15 -11.10 -12.63
N GLN A 270 -5.28 -10.37 -12.69
CA GLN A 270 -6.28 -10.37 -11.62
C GLN A 270 -7.02 -11.71 -11.52
N ALA A 271 -7.08 -12.50 -12.60
CA ALA A 271 -7.65 -13.85 -12.61
C ALA A 271 -6.79 -14.87 -11.84
N TRP A 272 -5.54 -14.52 -11.51
CA TRP A 272 -4.64 -15.42 -10.78
C TRP A 272 -4.97 -15.52 -9.29
N ALA A 273 -5.85 -14.68 -8.74
CA ALA A 273 -6.25 -14.78 -7.34
C ALA A 273 -6.69 -16.22 -6.98
N GLY A 274 -6.10 -16.77 -5.93
CA GLY A 274 -6.31 -18.16 -5.52
C GLY A 274 -5.52 -19.20 -6.33
N HIS A 275 -4.56 -18.80 -7.16
CA HIS A 275 -3.71 -19.69 -7.96
C HIS A 275 -2.23 -19.55 -7.60
N THR A 276 -1.47 -20.62 -7.87
CA THR A 276 0.00 -20.60 -7.85
C THR A 276 0.52 -20.30 -9.26
N VAL A 277 1.46 -19.36 -9.33
CA VAL A 277 2.08 -18.90 -10.57
C VAL A 277 3.57 -19.13 -10.47
N ARG A 278 4.15 -19.80 -11.47
CA ARG A 278 5.59 -19.91 -11.66
C ARG A 278 6.10 -18.64 -12.33
N VAL A 279 7.16 -18.08 -11.79
CA VAL A 279 7.85 -16.90 -12.34
C VAL A 279 9.34 -17.23 -12.31
N GLY A 280 9.93 -17.50 -13.47
CA GLY A 280 11.31 -18.02 -13.53
C GLY A 280 11.44 -19.30 -12.70
N GLU A 281 12.35 -19.28 -11.72
CA GLU A 281 12.57 -20.42 -10.82
C GLU A 281 11.70 -20.37 -9.55
N ALA A 282 11.03 -19.25 -9.29
CA ALA A 282 10.18 -19.05 -8.11
C ALA A 282 8.74 -19.50 -8.37
N GLU A 283 8.04 -19.89 -7.31
CA GLU A 283 6.59 -20.13 -7.34
C GLU A 283 5.93 -19.20 -6.33
N VAL A 284 4.95 -18.43 -6.78
CA VAL A 284 4.23 -17.44 -5.98
C VAL A 284 2.76 -17.81 -5.88
N GLN A 285 2.21 -17.73 -4.68
CA GLN A 285 0.78 -17.93 -4.43
C GLN A 285 0.09 -16.59 -4.47
N VAL A 286 -0.72 -16.36 -5.50
CA VAL A 286 -1.47 -15.13 -5.67
C VAL A 286 -2.70 -15.18 -4.75
N VAL A 287 -2.79 -14.20 -3.85
CA VAL A 287 -3.79 -14.21 -2.77
C VAL A 287 -5.02 -13.42 -3.18
N GLU A 288 -4.84 -12.14 -3.53
CA GLU A 288 -5.95 -11.25 -3.84
C GLU A 288 -5.53 -10.10 -4.75
N ARG A 289 -6.53 -9.42 -5.31
CA ARG A 289 -6.39 -8.20 -6.11
C ARG A 289 -5.92 -7.05 -5.21
N ILE A 290 -5.07 -6.16 -5.74
CA ILE A 290 -4.58 -5.03 -4.97
C ILE A 290 -5.55 -3.86 -5.07
N ALA A 291 -6.29 -3.60 -4.00
CA ALA A 291 -7.01 -2.34 -3.81
C ALA A 291 -6.01 -1.17 -3.77
N ARG A 292 -6.11 -0.26 -4.74
CA ARG A 292 -5.27 0.91 -4.89
C ARG A 292 -5.82 2.07 -4.08
N CYS A 293 -4.93 2.70 -3.34
CA CYS A 293 -5.23 3.85 -2.50
C CYS A 293 -4.80 5.16 -3.18
N VAL A 294 -4.88 6.27 -2.45
CA VAL A 294 -4.51 7.61 -2.96
C VAL A 294 -3.08 7.68 -3.52
N MET A 295 -2.18 6.77 -3.12
CA MET A 295 -0.79 6.77 -3.58
C MET A 295 -0.66 6.77 -5.11
N ILE A 296 -1.52 6.08 -5.86
CA ILE A 296 -1.38 6.02 -7.33
C ILE A 296 -1.61 7.38 -8.02
N SER A 297 -2.34 8.30 -7.38
CA SER A 297 -2.56 9.66 -7.93
C SER A 297 -1.55 10.68 -7.47
N ARG A 298 -0.62 10.34 -6.58
CA ARG A 298 0.37 11.31 -6.09
C ARG A 298 1.44 11.60 -7.13
N PRO A 299 2.08 12.79 -7.07
CA PRO A 299 3.31 13.03 -7.82
C PRO A 299 4.34 11.93 -7.50
N THR A 300 4.97 11.39 -8.54
CA THR A 300 5.91 10.26 -8.41
C THR A 300 7.14 10.53 -9.27
N GLY A 301 8.29 10.78 -8.64
CA GLY A 301 9.45 11.32 -9.36
C GLY A 301 9.08 12.55 -10.19
N ASP A 302 9.22 12.45 -11.51
CA ASP A 302 8.88 13.49 -12.50
C ASP A 302 7.40 13.45 -12.97
N LEU A 303 6.62 12.46 -12.54
CA LEU A 303 5.22 12.33 -12.89
C LEU A 303 4.35 13.27 -12.05
N PRO A 304 3.43 14.05 -12.66
CA PRO A 304 2.53 14.92 -11.91
C PRO A 304 1.49 14.10 -11.12
N ALA A 305 0.75 14.78 -10.24
CA ALA A 305 -0.43 14.19 -9.63
C ALA A 305 -1.47 13.83 -10.72
N ASP A 306 -2.19 12.73 -10.54
CA ASP A 306 -3.12 12.18 -11.52
C ASP A 306 -4.38 11.62 -10.83
N ARG A 307 -5.26 12.54 -10.41
CA ARG A 307 -6.53 12.19 -9.75
C ARG A 307 -7.52 11.52 -10.68
N ASP A 308 -7.48 11.84 -11.97
CA ASP A 308 -8.41 11.28 -12.96
C ASP A 308 -8.13 9.80 -13.21
N MET A 309 -6.85 9.40 -13.30
CA MET A 309 -6.45 7.99 -13.35
C MET A 309 -6.98 7.22 -12.13
N GLN A 310 -6.82 7.78 -10.93
CA GLN A 310 -7.31 7.13 -9.72
C GLN A 310 -8.83 7.01 -9.71
N LYS A 311 -9.57 8.03 -10.17
CA LYS A 311 -11.04 7.96 -10.26
C LYS A 311 -11.49 6.84 -11.20
N VAL A 312 -10.78 6.62 -12.30
CA VAL A 312 -11.03 5.46 -13.19
C VAL A 312 -10.82 4.15 -12.43
N VAL A 313 -9.70 4.00 -11.71
CA VAL A 313 -9.43 2.79 -10.91
C VAL A 313 -10.52 2.55 -9.84
N VAL A 314 -10.90 3.60 -9.11
CA VAL A 314 -11.93 3.55 -8.06
C VAL A 314 -13.31 3.17 -8.62
N ARG A 315 -13.77 3.87 -9.67
CA ARG A 315 -15.16 3.79 -10.13
C ARG A 315 -15.41 2.70 -11.17
N GLN A 316 -14.40 2.33 -11.95
CA GLN A 316 -14.56 1.42 -13.09
C GLN A 316 -13.85 0.09 -12.88
N LEU A 317 -12.81 0.05 -12.04
CA LEU A 317 -11.97 -1.14 -11.87
C LEU A 317 -12.08 -1.76 -10.48
N ASP A 318 -13.13 -1.40 -9.73
CA ASP A 318 -13.37 -1.91 -8.38
C ASP A 318 -12.13 -1.71 -7.49
N HIS A 319 -11.59 -0.49 -7.55
CA HIS A 319 -10.37 -0.06 -6.85
C HIS A 319 -9.10 -0.82 -7.21
N SER A 320 -9.14 -1.76 -8.14
CA SER A 320 -8.12 -2.81 -8.20
C SER A 320 -7.24 -2.70 -9.45
N MET A 321 -5.94 -2.84 -9.24
CA MET A 321 -4.93 -2.99 -10.29
C MET A 321 -3.85 -3.94 -9.81
N GLY A 322 -3.46 -4.96 -10.56
CA GLY A 322 -2.46 -5.93 -10.11
C GLY A 322 -2.90 -6.82 -8.93
N VAL A 323 -2.02 -7.72 -8.53
CA VAL A 323 -2.28 -8.76 -7.51
C VAL A 323 -1.16 -8.88 -6.49
N TYR A 324 -1.52 -9.25 -5.26
CA TYR A 324 -0.58 -9.57 -4.19
C TYR A 324 -0.28 -11.06 -4.14
N ALA A 325 0.95 -11.41 -3.78
CA ALA A 325 1.37 -12.80 -3.66
C ALA A 325 2.30 -13.06 -2.47
N TYR A 326 2.23 -14.30 -1.95
CA TYR A 326 3.27 -14.90 -1.14
C TYR A 326 4.25 -15.68 -2.02
N VAL A 327 5.43 -15.95 -1.50
CA VAL A 327 6.41 -16.82 -2.15
C VAL A 327 6.29 -18.22 -1.56
N ALA A 328 5.75 -19.15 -2.33
CA ALA A 328 5.64 -20.56 -1.94
C ALA A 328 6.98 -21.29 -2.10
N LYS A 329 7.72 -20.96 -3.15
CA LYS A 329 9.05 -21.51 -3.42
C LYS A 329 9.98 -20.40 -3.83
N ALA A 330 11.08 -20.27 -3.08
CA ALA A 330 12.15 -19.35 -3.41
C ALA A 330 12.84 -19.76 -4.72
N GLY A 331 13.32 -18.76 -5.46
CA GLY A 331 14.01 -18.99 -6.72
C GLY A 331 14.45 -17.67 -7.35
N ARG A 332 15.33 -17.76 -8.33
CA ARG A 332 15.77 -16.60 -9.08
C ARG A 332 14.71 -16.17 -10.09
N VAL A 333 14.54 -14.85 -10.21
CA VAL A 333 13.70 -14.20 -11.22
C VAL A 333 14.52 -13.14 -11.94
N GLN A 334 14.43 -13.09 -13.25
CA GLN A 334 15.05 -12.08 -14.11
C GLN A 334 14.11 -11.65 -15.24
N GLU A 335 14.43 -10.52 -15.87
CA GLU A 335 13.72 -10.09 -17.08
C GLU A 335 13.82 -11.15 -18.18
N GLY A 336 12.71 -11.39 -18.88
CA GLY A 336 12.57 -12.42 -19.90
C GLY A 336 12.22 -13.81 -19.36
N ASP A 337 12.22 -14.03 -18.05
CA ASP A 337 11.80 -15.31 -17.48
C ASP A 337 10.33 -15.59 -17.78
N GLU A 338 10.03 -16.87 -18.02
CA GLU A 338 8.67 -17.34 -18.26
C GLU A 338 7.79 -17.17 -17.01
N VAL A 339 6.53 -16.80 -17.27
CA VAL A 339 5.44 -16.76 -16.30
C VAL A 339 4.39 -17.76 -16.72
N GLU A 340 3.99 -18.65 -15.80
CA GLU A 340 3.01 -19.70 -16.06
C GLU A 340 2.08 -19.88 -14.85
N VAL A 341 0.77 -19.92 -15.08
CA VAL A 341 -0.20 -20.29 -14.04
C VAL A 341 -0.22 -21.81 -13.89
N LEU A 342 0.21 -22.31 -12.73
CA LEU A 342 0.32 -23.75 -12.46
C LEU A 342 -1.02 -24.39 -12.06
N GLY A 343 -1.94 -23.61 -11.50
CA GLY A 343 -3.25 -24.07 -11.06
C GLY A 343 -3.67 -23.49 -9.70
N PRO A 344 -4.79 -23.96 -9.13
CA PRO A 344 -5.28 -23.47 -7.85
C PRO A 344 -4.27 -23.64 -6.73
N THR A 345 -4.23 -22.68 -5.81
CA THR A 345 -3.39 -22.73 -4.61
C THR A 345 -3.86 -23.86 -3.70
N THR A 346 -3.00 -24.83 -3.45
CA THR A 346 -3.24 -25.87 -2.46
C THR A 346 -3.20 -25.25 -1.05
N PRO A 347 -4.21 -25.52 -0.18
CA PRO A 347 -4.27 -24.99 1.19
C PRO A 347 -3.07 -25.33 2.08
#